data_AF-A0A3M1YG56-F1
#
_entry.id   AF-A0A3M1YG56-F1
#
_cell.length_a   1.000
_cell.length_b   1.000
_cell.length_c   1.000
_cell.angle_alpha   90.00
_cell.angle_beta   90.00
_cell.angle_gamma   90.00
#
_symmetry.space_group_name_H-M   'P 1'
#
loop_
_entity.id
_entity.type
_entity.pdbx_description
1 polymer ?
#
loop_
_entity_poly.entity_id
_entity_poly.type
_entity_poly.pdbx_seq_one_letter_code
_entity_poly.pdbx_strand_id
1 'polypeptide(L)'
;MQFISETIIEQVAEAVGRLNGETEPLVAELKQKEPAILAYLTSDGFGILTNPERDYLLYLALVLWRSVEAVAPAKRPVTQDEIGEAEEANWSAFNENIGKKFRDRLDVFFEQTQQEDLLAFIEDALIADEEDEILTKEGREPVFIALKTILDCLEEAREG
;
A
#
# COMPACT_ATOMS: atom_id res chain seq x y z
N MET A 1 -3.17 -15.12 -3.98
CA MET A 1 -2.44 -15.02 -5.27
C MET A 1 -1.06 -15.68 -5.17
N GLN A 2 -0.23 -15.73 -6.22
CA GLN A 2 1.15 -16.24 -6.07
C GLN A 2 1.94 -15.34 -5.09
N PHE A 3 2.78 -15.95 -4.25
CA PHE A 3 3.65 -15.24 -3.31
C PHE A 3 4.63 -14.32 -4.05
N ILE A 4 4.75 -13.08 -3.58
CA ILE A 4 5.67 -12.07 -4.11
C ILE A 4 6.83 -11.94 -3.13
N SER A 5 7.99 -12.45 -3.54
CA SER A 5 9.20 -12.44 -2.71
C SER A 5 9.80 -11.05 -2.58
N GLU A 6 10.47 -10.80 -1.46
CA GLU A 6 11.34 -9.63 -1.19
C GLU A 6 12.21 -9.24 -2.40
N THR A 7 12.88 -10.19 -3.05
CA THR A 7 13.73 -9.89 -4.24
C THR A 7 12.98 -9.19 -5.38
N ILE A 8 11.69 -9.50 -5.58
CA ILE A 8 10.87 -8.85 -6.60
C ILE A 8 10.52 -7.43 -6.16
N ILE A 9 10.18 -7.27 -4.88
CA ILE A 9 9.84 -5.99 -4.27
C ILE A 9 11.03 -5.03 -4.37
N GLU A 10 12.23 -5.48 -4.00
CA GLU A 10 13.47 -4.71 -4.11
C GLU A 10 13.76 -4.27 -5.56
N GLN A 11 13.65 -5.20 -6.51
CA GLN A 11 13.87 -4.88 -7.94
C GLN A 11 12.88 -3.83 -8.45
N VAL A 12 11.62 -3.92 -8.02
CA VAL A 12 10.59 -2.95 -8.37
C VAL A 12 10.86 -1.62 -7.68
N ALA A 13 11.17 -1.60 -6.40
CA ALA A 13 11.49 -0.39 -5.65
C ALA A 13 12.68 0.35 -6.27
N GLU A 14 13.76 -0.37 -6.63
CA GLU A 14 14.89 0.20 -7.36
C GLU A 14 14.50 0.74 -8.75
N ALA A 15 13.62 0.05 -9.47
CA ALA A 15 13.16 0.51 -10.77
C ALA A 15 12.32 1.79 -10.68
N VAL A 16 11.41 1.86 -9.71
CA VAL A 16 10.58 3.06 -9.45
C VAL A 16 11.44 4.20 -8.93
N GLY A 17 12.37 3.96 -8.00
CA GLY A 17 13.27 4.97 -7.45
C GLY A 17 14.19 5.59 -8.52
N ARG A 18 14.60 4.82 -9.53
CA ARG A 18 15.41 5.31 -10.66
C ARG A 18 14.69 6.29 -11.58
N LEU A 19 13.37 6.42 -11.47
CA LEU A 19 12.61 7.41 -12.23
C LEU A 19 12.86 8.84 -11.75
N ASN A 20 13.51 9.05 -10.59
CA ASN A 20 13.85 10.37 -10.06
C ASN A 20 12.66 11.36 -10.02
N GLY A 21 11.46 10.84 -9.71
CA GLY A 21 10.22 11.62 -9.67
C GLY A 21 9.40 11.64 -10.96
N GLU A 22 9.91 11.11 -12.07
CA GLU A 22 9.16 10.97 -13.34
C GLU A 22 8.20 9.75 -13.30
N THR A 23 7.25 9.77 -12.37
CA THR A 23 6.31 8.66 -12.14
C THR A 23 5.06 8.74 -13.01
N GLU A 24 4.88 9.80 -13.81
CA GLU A 24 3.69 10.01 -14.64
C GLU A 24 3.34 8.81 -15.53
N PRO A 25 4.30 8.11 -16.18
CA PRO A 25 3.99 6.92 -16.96
C PRO A 25 3.41 5.78 -16.11
N LEU A 26 3.93 5.59 -14.89
CA LEU A 26 3.42 4.56 -13.96
C LEU A 26 2.04 4.93 -13.43
N VAL A 27 1.81 6.21 -13.10
CA VAL A 27 0.50 6.71 -12.67
C VAL A 27 -0.53 6.56 -13.79
N ALA A 28 -0.15 6.83 -15.04
CA ALA A 28 -1.02 6.63 -16.19
C ALA A 28 -1.37 5.14 -16.40
N GLU A 29 -0.39 4.24 -16.22
CA GLU A 29 -0.63 2.80 -16.28
C GLU A 29 -1.54 2.32 -15.14
N LEU A 30 -1.30 2.79 -13.91
CA LEU A 30 -2.15 2.51 -12.75
C LEU A 30 -3.58 2.98 -13.00
N LYS A 31 -3.76 4.20 -13.52
CA LYS A 31 -5.08 4.73 -13.88
C LYS A 31 -5.82 3.83 -14.88
N GLN A 32 -5.08 3.28 -15.84
CA GLN A 32 -5.66 2.44 -16.89
C GLN A 32 -6.06 1.06 -16.36
N LYS A 33 -5.23 0.45 -15.52
CA LYS A 33 -5.41 -0.92 -15.03
C LYS A 33 -6.21 -1.00 -13.75
N GLU A 34 -6.01 -0.06 -12.83
CA GLU A 34 -6.60 0.00 -11.49
C GLU A 34 -7.15 1.41 -11.19
N PRO A 35 -8.16 1.87 -11.94
CA PRO A 35 -8.70 3.22 -11.79
C PRO A 35 -9.27 3.50 -10.39
N ALA A 36 -9.81 2.49 -9.71
CA ALA A 36 -10.36 2.62 -8.36
C ALA A 36 -9.26 2.90 -7.32
N ILE A 37 -8.10 2.24 -7.44
CA ILE A 37 -6.95 2.47 -6.54
C ILE A 37 -6.44 3.90 -6.72
N LEU A 38 -6.29 4.39 -7.95
CA LEU A 38 -5.86 5.77 -8.16
C LEU A 38 -6.90 6.78 -7.62
N ALA A 39 -8.19 6.53 -7.85
CA ALA A 39 -9.25 7.38 -7.31
C ALA A 39 -9.20 7.45 -5.79
N TYR A 40 -8.98 6.31 -5.12
CA TYR A 40 -8.81 6.22 -3.67
C TYR A 40 -7.62 7.04 -3.18
N LEU A 41 -6.43 6.85 -3.76
CA LEU A 41 -5.21 7.60 -3.40
C LEU A 41 -5.35 9.12 -3.57
N THR A 42 -6.19 9.56 -4.51
CA THR A 42 -6.47 10.98 -4.76
C THR A 42 -7.73 11.51 -4.04
N SER A 43 -8.34 10.70 -3.18
CA SER A 43 -9.55 11.08 -2.46
C SER A 43 -9.29 12.08 -1.33
N ASP A 44 -10.36 12.73 -0.88
CA ASP A 44 -10.33 13.66 0.25
C ASP A 44 -10.05 12.94 1.59
N GLY A 45 -10.17 11.60 1.66
CA GLY A 45 -9.88 10.81 2.85
C GLY A 45 -8.44 10.98 3.36
N PHE A 46 -7.52 11.34 2.47
CA PHE A 46 -6.13 11.63 2.81
C PHE A 46 -5.88 13.10 3.18
N GLY A 47 -6.93 13.89 3.44
CA GLY A 47 -6.88 15.30 3.81
C GLY A 47 -5.91 15.67 4.94
N ILE A 48 -5.67 14.73 5.87
CA ILE A 48 -4.74 14.88 6.99
C ILE A 48 -3.27 14.79 6.58
N LEU A 49 -2.98 14.13 5.45
CA LEU A 49 -1.62 13.96 4.95
C LEU A 49 -1.10 15.24 4.30
N THR A 50 0.14 15.58 4.64
CA THR A 50 0.93 16.60 3.97
C THR A 50 1.27 16.18 2.53
N ASN A 51 1.71 17.13 1.69
CA ASN A 51 2.10 16.81 0.31
C ASN A 51 3.23 15.77 0.24
N PRO A 52 4.32 15.86 1.02
CA PRO A 52 5.36 14.83 1.04
C PRO A 52 4.83 13.44 1.39
N GLU A 53 3.92 13.34 2.36
CA GLU A 53 3.32 12.05 2.76
C GLU A 53 2.42 11.47 1.66
N ARG A 54 1.71 12.32 0.91
CA ARG A 54 0.91 11.89 -0.25
C ARG A 54 1.80 11.41 -1.40
N ASP A 55 2.89 12.12 -1.67
CA ASP A 55 3.87 11.71 -2.67
C ASP A 55 4.53 10.38 -2.29
N TYR A 56 4.83 10.20 -0.99
CA TYR A 56 5.38 8.96 -0.46
C TYR A 56 4.38 7.81 -0.51
N LEU A 57 3.12 8.04 -0.10
CA LEU A 57 2.04 7.08 -0.24
C LEU A 57 1.86 6.63 -1.70
N LEU A 58 1.87 7.58 -2.64
CA LEU A 58 1.79 7.26 -4.07
C LEU A 58 2.98 6.41 -4.52
N TYR A 59 4.20 6.77 -4.11
CA TYR A 59 5.40 5.99 -4.40
C TYR A 59 5.28 4.54 -3.89
N LEU A 60 4.93 4.36 -2.61
CA LEU A 60 4.77 3.04 -2.00
C LEU A 60 3.66 2.23 -2.68
N ALA A 61 2.53 2.86 -3.00
CA ALA A 61 1.44 2.23 -3.72
C ALA A 61 1.85 1.78 -5.13
N LEU A 62 2.67 2.57 -5.83
CA LEU A 62 3.22 2.16 -7.12
C LEU A 62 4.16 0.97 -6.98
N VAL A 63 5.04 0.94 -5.98
CA VAL A 63 5.93 -0.22 -5.74
C VAL A 63 5.11 -1.47 -5.41
N LEU A 64 4.14 -1.37 -4.52
CA LEU A 64 3.22 -2.44 -4.15
C LEU A 64 2.50 -3.00 -5.38
N TRP A 65 1.79 -2.14 -6.10
CA TRP A 65 1.02 -2.53 -7.28
C TRP A 65 1.89 -3.15 -8.37
N ARG A 66 3.07 -2.56 -8.66
CA ARG A 66 4.00 -3.09 -9.67
C ARG A 66 4.57 -4.45 -9.27
N SER A 67 4.82 -4.67 -7.99
CA SER A 67 5.30 -5.96 -7.46
C SER A 67 4.23 -7.04 -7.63
N VAL A 68 2.97 -6.71 -7.33
CA VAL A 68 1.83 -7.60 -7.62
C VAL A 68 1.70 -7.88 -9.11
N GLU A 69 1.68 -6.85 -9.93
CA GLU A 69 1.45 -6.97 -11.36
C GLU A 69 2.56 -7.75 -12.09
N ALA A 70 3.79 -7.74 -11.56
CA ALA A 70 4.91 -8.51 -12.09
C ALA A 70 4.74 -10.03 -11.94
N VAL A 71 3.98 -10.48 -10.94
CA VAL A 71 3.84 -11.89 -10.56
C VAL A 71 2.43 -12.41 -10.85
N ALA A 72 1.43 -11.60 -10.53
CA ALA A 72 0.01 -11.93 -10.63
C ALA A 72 -0.71 -10.84 -11.46
N PRO A 73 -0.65 -10.92 -12.80
CA PRO A 73 -1.36 -9.98 -13.67
C PRO A 73 -2.85 -9.92 -13.37
N ALA A 74 -3.42 -8.72 -13.46
CA ALA A 74 -4.84 -8.48 -13.23
C ALA A 74 -5.76 -9.41 -14.04
N LYS A 75 -6.62 -10.16 -13.35
CA LYS A 75 -7.76 -10.85 -13.97
C LYS A 75 -8.94 -9.89 -14.17
N ARG A 76 -9.12 -8.98 -13.21
CA ARG A 76 -10.05 -7.85 -13.25
C ARG A 76 -9.45 -6.67 -12.46
N PRO A 77 -9.92 -5.44 -12.73
CA PRO A 77 -9.60 -4.30 -11.87
C PRO A 77 -10.29 -4.42 -10.50
N VAL A 78 -9.69 -3.77 -9.51
CA VAL A 78 -10.28 -3.48 -8.19
C VAL A 78 -11.45 -2.50 -8.36
N THR A 79 -12.48 -2.69 -7.54
CA THR A 79 -13.69 -1.84 -7.50
C THR A 79 -13.67 -0.89 -6.30
N GLN A 80 -14.53 0.14 -6.33
CA GLN A 80 -14.65 1.06 -5.20
C GLN A 80 -15.29 0.41 -3.96
N ASP A 81 -16.21 -0.52 -4.16
CA ASP A 81 -16.89 -1.22 -3.06
C ASP A 81 -15.88 -2.08 -2.28
N GLU A 82 -14.99 -2.80 -2.99
CA GLU A 82 -13.91 -3.59 -2.38
C GLU A 82 -12.94 -2.74 -1.57
N ILE A 83 -12.60 -1.54 -2.08
CA ILE A 83 -11.74 -0.61 -1.34
C ILE A 83 -12.43 -0.17 -0.04
N GLY A 84 -13.72 0.17 -0.10
CA GLY A 84 -14.47 0.58 1.09
C GLY A 84 -14.58 -0.53 2.13
N GLU A 85 -14.91 -1.75 1.69
CA GLU A 85 -15.02 -2.92 2.57
C GLU A 85 -13.68 -3.29 3.22
N ALA A 86 -12.59 -3.32 2.43
CA ALA A 86 -11.26 -3.60 2.94
C ALA A 86 -10.74 -2.50 3.87
N GLU A 87 -10.98 -1.22 3.56
CA GLU A 87 -10.57 -0.10 4.40
C GLU A 87 -11.28 -0.13 5.76
N GLU A 88 -12.59 -0.38 5.78
CA GLU A 88 -13.35 -0.49 7.03
C GLU A 88 -12.85 -1.66 7.89
N ALA A 89 -12.63 -2.83 7.27
CA ALA A 89 -12.10 -4.01 7.96
C ALA A 89 -10.71 -3.74 8.55
N ASN A 90 -9.83 -3.10 7.77
CA ASN A 90 -8.47 -2.77 8.21
C ASN A 90 -8.47 -1.75 9.36
N TRP A 91 -9.31 -0.72 9.32
CA TRP A 91 -9.48 0.21 10.44
C TRP A 91 -10.02 -0.48 11.69
N SER A 92 -10.98 -1.40 11.56
CA SER A 92 -11.50 -2.16 12.71
C SER A 92 -10.39 -2.98 13.36
N ALA A 93 -9.65 -3.77 12.57
CA ALA A 93 -8.54 -4.59 13.06
C ALA A 93 -7.44 -3.74 13.73
N PHE A 94 -7.09 -2.60 13.14
CA PHE A 94 -6.09 -1.69 13.68
C PHE A 94 -6.51 -1.03 15.00
N ASN A 95 -7.80 -0.73 15.18
CA ASN A 95 -8.34 -0.10 16.38
C ASN A 95 -8.62 -1.08 17.52
N GLU A 96 -8.90 -2.34 17.20
CA GLU A 96 -9.06 -3.41 18.19
C GLU A 96 -7.73 -3.84 18.82
N ASN A 97 -6.61 -3.65 18.12
CA ASN A 97 -5.28 -3.95 18.64
C ASN A 97 -4.75 -2.82 19.54
N ILE A 98 -4.62 -3.09 20.85
CA ILE A 98 -4.19 -2.14 21.90
C ILE A 98 -2.65 -2.11 22.06
N GLY A 99 -1.91 -2.41 20.99
CA GLY A 99 -0.45 -2.28 20.96
C GLY A 99 0.00 -0.88 21.40
N LYS A 100 1.05 -0.79 22.23
CA LYS A 100 1.54 0.50 22.75
C LYS A 100 2.34 1.27 21.72
N LYS A 101 3.02 0.56 20.83
CA LYS A 101 3.77 1.12 19.71
C LYS A 101 3.03 0.83 18.41
N PHE A 102 3.27 1.67 17.40
CA PHE A 102 2.70 1.50 16.07
C PHE A 102 2.98 0.09 15.51
N ARG A 103 4.25 -0.35 15.54
CA ARG A 103 4.66 -1.72 15.15
C ARG A 103 3.82 -2.82 15.81
N ASP A 104 3.67 -2.78 17.13
CA ASP A 104 2.92 -3.81 17.87
C ASP A 104 1.45 -3.91 17.41
N ARG A 105 0.89 -2.83 16.84
CA ARG A 105 -0.48 -2.82 16.31
C ARG A 105 -0.58 -3.51 14.96
N LEU A 106 0.54 -3.72 14.25
CA LEU A 106 0.57 -4.29 12.91
C LEU A 106 0.60 -5.83 12.92
N ASP A 107 1.04 -6.47 14.01
CA ASP A 107 1.18 -7.93 14.14
C ASP A 107 -0.07 -8.70 13.67
N VAL A 108 -1.26 -8.18 13.97
CA VAL A 108 -2.55 -8.80 13.60
C VAL A 108 -2.72 -8.96 12.07
N PHE A 109 -2.10 -8.09 11.27
CA PHE A 109 -2.21 -8.14 9.81
C PHE A 109 -1.31 -9.21 9.19
N PHE A 110 -0.20 -9.57 9.85
CA PHE A 110 0.68 -10.65 9.39
C PHE A 110 0.03 -12.03 9.52
N GLU A 111 -0.87 -12.20 10.49
CA GLU A 111 -1.64 -13.45 10.64
C GLU A 111 -2.70 -13.63 9.53
N GLN A 112 -3.01 -12.57 8.78
CA GLN A 112 -4.15 -12.51 7.85
C GLN A 112 -3.77 -12.45 6.37
N THR A 113 -2.49 -12.31 6.02
CA THR A 113 -2.03 -12.23 4.63
C THR A 113 -1.08 -13.37 4.29
N GLN A 114 -1.13 -13.81 3.03
CA GLN A 114 -0.11 -14.72 2.48
C GLN A 114 1.08 -13.96 1.89
N GLN A 115 1.04 -12.61 1.86
CA GLN A 115 2.07 -11.74 1.29
C GLN A 115 2.87 -11.07 2.39
N GLU A 116 3.41 -11.88 3.30
CA GLU A 116 4.19 -11.40 4.44
C GLU A 116 5.33 -10.46 4.00
N ASP A 117 6.03 -10.75 2.89
CA ASP A 117 7.11 -9.89 2.38
C ASP A 117 6.62 -8.51 1.91
N LEU A 118 5.42 -8.41 1.32
CA LEU A 118 4.85 -7.12 0.92
C LEU A 118 4.39 -6.33 2.15
N LEU A 119 3.81 -7.02 3.13
CA LEU A 119 3.42 -6.37 4.38
C LEU A 119 4.64 -5.91 5.19
N ALA A 120 5.70 -6.71 5.21
CA ALA A 120 6.99 -6.35 5.81
C ALA A 120 7.60 -5.13 5.11
N PHE A 121 7.56 -5.07 3.77
CA PHE A 121 7.97 -3.88 3.03
C PHE A 121 7.19 -2.63 3.44
N ILE A 122 5.85 -2.73 3.56
CA ILE A 122 5.01 -1.61 4.02
C ILE A 122 5.40 -1.23 5.45
N GLU A 123 5.53 -2.19 6.36
CA GLU A 123 5.95 -1.94 7.74
C GLU A 123 7.29 -1.20 7.80
N ASP A 124 8.31 -1.75 7.14
CA ASP A 124 9.67 -1.21 7.16
C ASP A 124 9.72 0.19 6.55
N ALA A 125 8.98 0.44 5.47
CA ALA A 125 8.88 1.76 4.85
C ALA A 125 8.29 2.82 5.79
N LEU A 126 7.42 2.44 6.73
CA LEU A 126 6.77 3.37 7.66
C LEU A 126 7.51 3.49 9.00
N ILE A 127 8.37 2.52 9.33
CA ILE A 127 9.18 2.54 10.56
C ILE A 127 10.58 3.08 10.32
N ALA A 128 11.21 2.79 9.18
CA ALA A 128 12.52 3.36 8.83
C ALA A 128 12.45 4.90 8.73
N ASP A 129 11.29 5.42 8.31
CA ASP A 129 10.94 6.85 8.29
C ASP A 129 10.64 7.42 9.70
N GLU A 130 10.98 6.71 10.79
CA GLU A 130 11.08 7.34 12.12
C GLU A 130 12.32 8.24 12.24
N GLU A 131 13.33 8.02 11.39
CA GLU A 131 14.56 8.81 11.36
C GLU A 131 14.54 9.93 10.32
N ASP A 132 13.88 9.70 9.18
CA ASP A 132 13.66 10.69 8.12
C ASP A 132 12.29 11.36 8.32
N GLU A 133 12.22 12.69 8.46
CA GLU A 133 11.00 13.42 8.86
C GLU A 133 9.88 13.46 7.78
N ILE A 134 9.84 12.50 6.84
CA ILE A 134 8.84 12.47 5.76
C ILE A 134 7.45 12.16 6.32
N LEU A 135 7.35 11.17 7.22
CA LEU A 135 6.09 10.79 7.86
C LEU A 135 5.90 11.43 9.23
N THR A 136 4.79 12.14 9.38
CA THR A 136 4.32 12.58 10.68
C THR A 136 3.75 11.40 11.49
N LYS A 137 3.63 11.61 12.81
CA LYS A 137 2.97 10.62 13.67
C LYS A 137 1.52 10.41 13.28
N GLU A 138 0.81 11.48 12.90
CA GLU A 138 -0.59 11.39 12.47
C GLU A 138 -0.75 10.75 11.08
N GLY A 139 0.22 10.94 10.18
CA GLY A 139 0.16 10.43 8.80
C GLY A 139 0.47 8.94 8.68
N ARG A 140 1.21 8.36 9.63
CA ARG A 140 1.65 6.97 9.58
C ARG A 140 0.50 5.96 9.54
N GLU A 141 -0.51 6.14 10.38
CA GLU A 141 -1.63 5.20 10.45
C GLU A 141 -2.47 5.22 9.16
N PRO A 142 -2.91 6.39 8.64
CA PRO A 142 -3.61 6.46 7.37
C PRO A 142 -2.81 5.89 6.19
N VAL A 143 -1.49 6.11 6.13
CA VAL A 143 -0.65 5.57 5.06
C VAL A 143 -0.58 4.04 5.14
N PHE A 144 -0.42 3.47 6.34
CA PHE A 144 -0.46 2.02 6.51
C PHE A 144 -1.80 1.43 6.06
N ILE A 145 -2.92 1.99 6.56
CA ILE A 145 -4.24 1.48 6.23
C ILE A 145 -4.50 1.58 4.73
N ALA A 146 -4.06 2.65 4.07
CA ALA A 146 -4.19 2.78 2.62
C ALA A 146 -3.44 1.67 1.87
N LEU A 147 -2.18 1.42 2.24
CA LEU A 147 -1.35 0.42 1.57
C LEU A 147 -1.86 -1.00 1.85
N LYS A 148 -2.28 -1.29 3.08
CA LYS A 148 -2.87 -2.59 3.44
C LYS A 148 -4.20 -2.83 2.71
N THR A 149 -5.05 -1.81 2.61
CA THR A 149 -6.30 -1.86 1.83
C THR A 149 -6.02 -2.17 0.37
N ILE A 150 -5.03 -1.50 -0.24
CA ILE A 150 -4.63 -1.77 -1.62
C ILE A 150 -4.12 -3.21 -1.78
N LEU A 151 -3.31 -3.70 -0.84
CA LEU A 151 -2.82 -5.09 -0.85
C LEU A 151 -3.97 -6.09 -0.83
N ASP A 152 -4.93 -5.93 0.08
CA ASP A 152 -6.08 -6.84 0.21
C ASP A 152 -6.95 -6.87 -1.05
N CYS A 153 -7.27 -5.69 -1.58
CA CYS A 153 -8.04 -5.59 -2.81
C CYS A 153 -7.31 -6.22 -4.00
N LEU A 154 -5.99 -6.03 -4.10
CA LEU A 154 -5.19 -6.66 -5.13
C LEU A 154 -5.19 -8.18 -4.98
N GLU A 155 -5.01 -8.70 -3.76
CA GLU A 155 -5.09 -10.14 -3.47
C GLU A 155 -6.41 -10.74 -3.98
N GLU A 156 -7.53 -10.15 -3.59
CA GLU A 156 -8.86 -10.61 -3.99
C GLU A 156 -9.08 -10.50 -5.52
N ALA A 157 -8.69 -9.38 -6.13
CA ALA A 157 -8.84 -9.17 -7.57
C ALA A 157 -7.96 -10.12 -8.41
N ARG A 158 -6.89 -10.70 -7.84
CA ARG A 158 -6.03 -11.68 -8.50
C ARG A 158 -6.45 -13.14 -8.25
N GLU A 159 -7.20 -13.42 -7.19
CA GLU A 159 -7.64 -14.77 -6.84
C GLU A 159 -8.85 -15.29 -7.64
N GLY A 160 -9.62 -14.40 -8.28
CA GLY A 160 -10.85 -14.72 -9.04
C GLY A 160 -10.74 -15.69 -10.20
#